data_AF-D8U016-F1
#
_entry.id   AF-D8U016-F1
#
_cell.length_a   1.000
_cell.length_b   1.000
_cell.length_c   1.000
_cell.angle_alpha   90.00
_cell.angle_beta   90.00
_cell.angle_gamma   90.00
#
_symmetry.space_group_name_H-M   'P 1'
#
loop_
_entity.id
_entity.type
_entity.pdbx_description
1 polymer ?
#
loop_
_entity_poly.entity_id
_entity_poly.type
_entity_poly.pdbx_seq_one_letter_code
_entity_poly.pdbx_strand_id
1 'polypeptide(L)'
;MARWQSSQSAERKYPKPYSGTCGKAMDEWFYEGLSFNFSTLRLFTDNVGKGMGHFTQVVWKGSVKMGCGTAMSDYTIRFLSGAVRIGGCKAVVCRYWPPGNIPTDAEFAANGTSGNMICRKFANAGRDSG
;
A
#
# COMPACT_ATOMS: atom_id res chain seq x y z
N MET A 1 -31.29 18.45 -6.05
CA MET A 1 -31.56 17.00 -6.08
C MET A 1 -30.77 16.40 -7.23
N ALA A 2 -29.65 15.73 -6.95
CA ALA A 2 -28.84 15.11 -7.99
C ALA A 2 -29.45 13.75 -8.35
N ARG A 3 -29.82 13.60 -9.62
CA ARG A 3 -30.51 12.43 -10.17
C ARG A 3 -29.46 11.40 -10.59
N TRP A 4 -29.44 10.25 -9.93
CA TRP A 4 -28.71 9.07 -10.39
C TRP A 4 -29.33 8.60 -11.71
N GLN A 5 -28.63 8.77 -12.83
CA GLN A 5 -29.00 8.11 -14.08
C GLN A 5 -28.48 6.67 -14.02
N SER A 6 -29.39 5.72 -13.90
CA SER A 6 -29.15 4.30 -14.08
C SER A 6 -28.94 4.01 -15.56
N SER A 7 -27.80 4.40 -16.13
CA SER A 7 -27.35 3.82 -17.39
C SER A 7 -26.83 2.42 -17.09
N GLN A 8 -27.69 1.44 -17.40
CA GLN A 8 -27.40 0.02 -17.64
C GLN A 8 -25.95 -0.39 -17.35
N SER A 9 -25.61 -0.52 -16.07
CA SER A 9 -24.41 -1.26 -15.70
C SER A 9 -24.83 -2.72 -15.79
N ALA A 10 -24.72 -3.30 -16.99
CA ALA A 10 -24.50 -4.74 -17.10
C ALA A 10 -23.53 -5.08 -15.98
N GLU A 11 -23.95 -5.97 -15.07
CA GLU A 11 -23.22 -6.35 -13.86
C GLU A 11 -21.75 -6.42 -14.24
N ARG A 12 -20.97 -5.39 -13.87
CA ARG A 12 -19.60 -5.26 -14.34
C ARG A 12 -18.88 -6.31 -13.53
N LYS A 13 -18.89 -7.55 -14.05
CA LYS A 13 -18.24 -8.70 -13.46
C LYS A 13 -16.76 -8.43 -13.65
N TYR A 14 -16.23 -7.61 -12.75
CA TYR A 14 -14.82 -7.31 -12.71
C TYR A 14 -14.11 -8.65 -12.67
N PRO A 15 -13.14 -8.89 -13.58
CA PRO A 15 -12.41 -10.14 -13.59
C PRO A 15 -11.88 -10.38 -12.18
N LYS A 16 -12.02 -11.61 -11.68
CA LYS A 16 -11.46 -11.98 -10.38
C LYS A 16 -10.00 -11.53 -10.40
N PRO A 17 -9.58 -10.67 -9.46
CA PRO A 17 -8.24 -10.13 -9.49
C PRO A 17 -7.25 -11.27 -9.45
N TYR A 18 -6.22 -11.18 -10.29
CA TYR A 18 -5.17 -12.18 -10.33
C TYR A 18 -4.62 -12.39 -8.92
N SER A 19 -4.69 -13.64 -8.43
CA SER A 19 -4.24 -14.03 -7.10
C SER A 19 -2.76 -13.68 -6.99
N GLY A 20 -2.43 -12.68 -6.18
CA GLY A 20 -1.06 -12.15 -6.03
C GLY A 20 -0.94 -10.64 -6.22
N THR A 21 -1.98 -9.97 -6.73
CA THR A 21 -1.99 -8.51 -6.87
C THR A 21 -1.91 -7.79 -5.53
N CYS A 22 -2.73 -8.22 -4.55
CA CYS A 22 -2.71 -7.65 -3.22
C CYS A 22 -1.38 -7.93 -2.51
N GLY A 23 -0.81 -9.13 -2.71
CA GLY A 23 0.51 -9.49 -2.16
C GLY A 23 1.61 -8.53 -2.63
N LYS A 24 1.71 -8.32 -3.95
CA LYS A 24 2.69 -7.36 -4.51
C LYS A 24 2.51 -5.94 -3.98
N ALA A 25 1.27 -5.46 -3.86
CA ALA A 25 1.01 -4.15 -3.29
C ALA A 25 1.46 -4.06 -1.82
N MET A 26 1.24 -5.12 -1.03
CA MET A 26 1.72 -5.18 0.36
C MET A 26 3.24 -5.17 0.44
N ASP A 27 3.93 -5.90 -0.44
CA ASP A 27 5.39 -5.92 -0.48
C ASP A 27 5.95 -4.51 -0.77
N GLU A 28 5.42 -3.84 -1.81
CA GLU A 28 5.82 -2.47 -2.17
C GLU A 28 5.52 -1.46 -1.05
N TRP A 29 4.35 -1.54 -0.43
CA TRP A 29 4.00 -0.69 0.72
C TRP A 29 4.92 -0.95 1.90
N PHE A 30 5.31 -2.20 2.14
CA PHE A 30 6.25 -2.55 3.20
C PHE A 30 7.66 -2.03 2.90
N TYR A 31 8.09 -2.04 1.64
CA TYR A 31 9.40 -1.53 1.22
C TYR A 31 9.60 -0.03 1.46
N GLU A 32 8.54 0.78 1.59
CA GLU A 32 8.69 2.19 1.99
C GLU A 32 9.40 2.33 3.35
N GLY A 33 9.37 1.29 4.20
CA GLY A 33 10.10 1.23 5.47
C GLY A 33 11.61 1.37 5.32
N LEU A 34 12.19 1.10 4.15
CA LEU A 34 13.61 1.34 3.88
C LEU A 34 13.99 2.83 3.95
N SER A 35 13.02 3.73 3.69
CA SER A 35 13.20 5.18 3.77
C SER A 35 12.85 5.74 5.16
N PHE A 36 12.32 4.92 6.07
CA PHE A 36 11.91 5.34 7.40
C PHE A 36 13.12 5.44 8.33
N ASN A 37 13.31 6.61 8.93
CA ASN A 37 14.34 6.81 9.95
C ASN A 37 13.82 6.31 11.30
N PHE A 38 14.30 5.14 11.72
CA PHE A 38 13.99 4.56 13.04
C PHE A 38 14.84 5.14 14.17
N SER A 39 15.93 5.83 13.86
CA SER A 39 16.92 6.33 14.83
C SER A 39 16.63 7.76 15.29
N THR A 40 15.40 8.25 15.10
CA THR A 40 14.97 9.58 15.54
C THR A 40 14.11 9.51 16.80
N LEU A 41 14.19 10.57 17.61
CA LEU A 41 13.29 10.81 18.73
C LEU A 41 11.90 11.30 18.30
N ARG A 42 11.77 11.84 17.08
CA ARG A 42 10.52 12.40 16.53
C ARG A 42 10.06 11.60 15.31
N LEU A 43 9.51 10.42 15.58
CA LEU A 43 9.21 9.40 14.57
C LEU A 43 8.24 9.86 13.48
N PHE A 44 7.29 10.74 13.78
CA PHE A 44 6.41 11.34 12.77
C PHE A 44 7.10 12.54 12.12
N THR A 45 7.54 13.51 12.93
CA THR A 45 8.03 14.81 12.44
C THR A 45 9.22 14.67 11.50
N ASP A 46 10.13 13.73 11.76
CA ASP A 46 11.35 13.55 10.96
C ASP A 46 11.16 12.58 9.78
N ASN A 47 9.99 11.96 9.64
CA ASN A 47 9.66 11.04 8.54
C ASN A 47 8.53 11.54 7.65
N VAL A 48 7.84 12.62 8.03
CA VAL A 48 6.81 13.24 7.19
C VAL A 48 7.40 13.65 5.83
N GLY A 49 6.63 13.46 4.76
CA GLY A 49 7.04 13.79 3.40
C GLY A 49 7.94 12.76 2.69
N LYS A 50 8.38 11.69 3.37
CA LYS A 50 9.25 10.65 2.76
C LYS A 50 8.51 9.55 1.99
N GLY A 51 7.19 9.66 1.84
CA GLY A 51 6.38 8.62 1.18
C GLY A 51 6.37 7.29 1.93
N MET A 52 6.32 7.31 3.26
CA MET A 52 6.29 6.13 4.15
C MET A 52 4.89 5.74 4.63
N GLY A 53 3.87 6.44 4.13
CA GLY A 53 2.53 6.41 4.71
C GLY A 53 1.85 5.05 4.57
N HIS A 54 2.18 4.28 3.54
CA HIS A 54 1.66 2.92 3.43
C HIS A 54 2.38 2.00 4.40
N PHE A 55 3.71 2.08 4.49
CA PHE A 55 4.49 1.28 5.44
C PHE A 55 3.97 1.44 6.87
N THR A 56 3.87 2.69 7.35
CA THR A 56 3.49 2.96 8.74
C THR A 56 2.08 2.48 9.05
N GLN A 57 1.17 2.49 8.07
CA GLN A 57 -0.17 1.94 8.23
C GLN A 57 -0.18 0.40 8.23
N VAL A 58 0.61 -0.24 7.36
CA VAL A 58 0.72 -1.71 7.30
C VAL A 58 1.20 -2.28 8.64
N VAL A 59 2.13 -1.58 9.30
CA VAL A 59 2.75 -2.03 10.55
C VAL A 59 2.14 -1.37 11.79
N TRP A 60 1.01 -0.67 11.66
CA TRP A 60 0.43 0.08 12.76
C TRP A 60 -0.15 -0.85 13.84
N LYS A 61 0.47 -0.88 15.04
CA LYS A 61 0.06 -1.75 16.15
C LYS A 61 -1.45 -1.71 16.46
N GLY A 62 -2.03 -0.51 16.48
CA GLY A 62 -3.42 -0.28 16.84
C GLY A 62 -4.44 -0.70 15.77
N SER A 63 -4.01 -1.01 14.55
CA SER A 63 -4.91 -1.42 13.46
C SER A 63 -5.11 -2.94 13.49
N VAL A 64 -6.26 -3.38 13.99
CA VAL A 64 -6.54 -4.80 14.27
C VAL A 64 -7.39 -5.51 13.22
N LYS A 65 -7.97 -4.76 12.28
CA LYS A 65 -8.72 -5.29 11.13
C LYS A 65 -8.28 -4.60 9.86
N MET A 66 -8.29 -5.34 8.76
CA MET A 66 -8.02 -4.82 7.44
C MET A 66 -8.96 -5.45 6.42
N GLY A 67 -9.44 -4.64 5.48
CA GLY A 67 -10.14 -5.10 4.29
C GLY A 67 -9.48 -4.52 3.04
N CYS A 68 -9.25 -5.37 2.04
CA CYS A 68 -8.61 -4.96 0.79
C CYS A 68 -9.52 -5.27 -0.40
N GLY A 69 -9.50 -4.37 -1.38
CA GLY A 69 -10.15 -4.53 -2.67
C GLY A 69 -9.20 -4.15 -3.78
N THR A 70 -9.46 -4.67 -4.98
CA THR A 70 -8.70 -4.31 -6.15
C THR A 70 -9.62 -4.19 -7.35
N ALA A 71 -9.31 -3.22 -8.21
CA ALA A 71 -9.99 -2.97 -9.45
C ALA A 71 -8.95 -2.89 -10.58
N MET A 72 -9.33 -3.35 -11.76
CA MET A 72 -8.49 -3.29 -12.95
C MET A 72 -9.32 -2.83 -14.13
N SER A 73 -8.73 -1.99 -14.97
CA SER A 73 -9.27 -1.60 -16.27
C SER A 73 -8.21 -1.87 -17.32
N ASP A 74 -8.48 -2.80 -18.21
CA ASP A 74 -7.58 -3.09 -19.33
C ASP A 74 -7.65 -1.96 -20.37
N TYR A 75 -6.53 -1.69 -21.02
CA TYR A 75 -6.43 -0.75 -22.13
C TYR A 75 -5.55 -1.30 -23.23
N THR A 76 -6.02 -1.23 -24.47
CA THR A 76 -5.26 -1.71 -25.63
C THR A 76 -4.24 -0.68 -26.06
N ILE A 77 -2.97 -1.07 -26.04
CA ILE A 77 -1.84 -0.26 -26.51
C ILE A 77 -1.51 -0.73 -27.93
N ARG A 78 -1.61 0.19 -28.89
CA ARG A 78 -1.21 -0.03 -30.29
C ARG A 78 0.11 0.69 -30.54
N PHE A 79 1.13 -0.06 -30.92
CA PHE A 79 2.44 0.47 -31.26
C PHE A 79 2.53 0.79 -32.75
N LEU A 80 3.38 1.75 -33.12
CA LEU A 80 3.62 2.13 -34.52
C LEU A 80 4.16 0.97 -35.38
N SER A 81 4.78 -0.03 -34.75
CA SER A 81 5.24 -1.27 -35.40
C SER A 81 4.10 -2.23 -35.79
N GLY A 82 2.84 -1.89 -35.51
CA GLY A 82 1.68 -2.77 -35.68
C GLY A 82 1.48 -3.76 -34.52
N ALA A 83 2.40 -3.82 -33.56
CA ALA A 83 2.23 -4.64 -32.37
C ALA A 83 1.07 -4.14 -31.49
N VAL A 84 0.26 -5.09 -30.99
CA VAL A 84 -0.80 -4.82 -30.01
C VAL A 84 -0.39 -5.43 -28.67
N ARG A 85 -0.56 -4.67 -27.59
CA ARG A 85 -0.45 -5.14 -26.21
C ARG A 85 -1.70 -4.76 -25.44
N ILE A 86 -2.05 -5.57 -24.45
CA ILE A 86 -3.06 -5.20 -23.46
C ILE A 86 -2.29 -4.73 -22.22
N GLY A 87 -2.37 -3.43 -21.94
CA GLY A 87 -2.00 -2.89 -20.63
C GLY A 87 -3.21 -2.90 -19.71
N GLY A 88 -3.02 -2.49 -18.46
CA GLY A 88 -4.15 -2.26 -17.56
C GLY A 88 -3.80 -1.30 -16.44
N CYS A 89 -4.74 -0.41 -16.12
CA CYS A 89 -4.70 0.41 -14.91
C CYS A 89 -5.21 -0.45 -13.75
N LYS A 90 -4.39 -0.61 -12.72
CA LYS A 90 -4.70 -1.47 -11.58
C LYS A 90 -4.64 -0.67 -10.29
N ALA A 91 -5.69 -0.77 -9.49
CA ALA A 91 -5.77 -0.17 -8.17
C ALA A 91 -5.86 -1.28 -7.12
N VAL A 92 -5.10 -1.12 -6.04
CA VAL A 92 -5.25 -1.88 -4.80
C VAL A 92 -5.54 -0.89 -3.69
N VAL A 93 -6.60 -1.13 -2.94
CA VAL A 93 -7.02 -0.27 -1.83
C VAL A 93 -7.21 -1.14 -0.62
N CYS A 94 -6.55 -0.79 0.48
CA CYS A 94 -6.78 -1.41 1.78
C CYS A 94 -7.26 -0.37 2.78
N ARG A 95 -8.19 -0.78 3.64
CA ARG A 95 -8.74 0.03 4.73
C ARG A 95 -8.46 -0.68 6.04
N TYR A 96 -8.03 0.08 7.04
CA TYR A 96 -7.59 -0.41 8.34
C TYR A 96 -8.52 0.10 9.43
N TRP A 97 -8.74 -0.72 10.47
CA TRP A 97 -9.54 -0.36 11.63
C TRP A 97 -8.96 -0.89 12.95
N PRO A 98 -8.88 -0.06 13.99
CA PRO A 98 -8.87 1.42 13.98
C PRO A 98 -7.88 2.00 12.96
N PRO A 99 -8.11 3.22 12.44
CA PRO A 99 -7.19 3.85 11.50
C PRO A 99 -5.83 4.11 12.16
N GLY A 100 -4.76 3.90 11.40
CA GLY A 100 -3.41 4.24 11.83
C GLY A 100 -2.98 5.62 11.37
N ASN A 101 -1.67 5.85 11.37
CA ASN A 101 -1.04 7.10 10.91
C ASN A 101 -1.61 8.36 11.57
N ILE A 102 -1.92 8.29 12.87
CA ILE A 102 -2.30 9.49 13.62
C ILE A 102 -1.07 10.40 13.66
N PRO A 103 -1.14 11.65 13.14
CA PRO A 103 0.04 12.45 12.77
C PRO A 103 0.68 13.14 13.98
N THR A 104 1.14 12.34 14.95
CA THR A 104 1.87 12.83 16.14
C THR A 104 3.02 11.90 16.48
N ASP A 105 4.11 12.46 17.03
CA ASP A 105 5.25 11.66 17.48
C ASP A 105 4.88 10.68 18.60
N ALA A 106 3.94 11.05 19.48
CA ALA A 106 3.45 10.19 20.56
C ALA A 106 2.74 8.94 20.02
N GLU A 107 1.88 9.10 19.01
CA GLU A 107 1.17 8.00 18.38
C GLU A 107 2.12 7.09 17.59
N PHE A 108 3.08 7.67 16.87
CA PHE A 108 4.12 6.93 16.18
C PHE A 108 5.04 6.18 17.15
N ALA A 109 5.30 6.71 18.34
CA ALA A 109 6.02 5.98 19.38
C ALA A 109 5.17 4.83 19.94
N ALA A 110 3.89 5.06 20.22
CA ALA A 110 2.99 4.04 20.77
C ALA A 110 2.70 2.88 19.79
N ASN A 111 2.70 3.16 18.49
CA ASN A 111 2.31 2.21 17.45
C ASN A 111 3.46 1.74 16.56
N GLY A 112 4.54 2.51 16.44
CA GLY A 112 5.72 2.21 15.63
C GLY A 112 6.87 1.59 16.41
N THR A 113 6.85 1.65 17.75
CA THR A 113 7.94 1.14 18.59
C THR A 113 7.44 0.34 19.78
N SER A 114 7.20 -0.95 19.58
CA SER A 114 7.76 -1.91 20.52
C SER A 114 8.91 -2.57 19.78
N GLY A 115 10.13 -2.54 20.33
CA GLY A 115 11.41 -3.05 19.80
C GLY A 115 11.43 -4.53 19.37
N ASN A 116 10.46 -4.88 18.54
CA ASN A 116 10.09 -6.18 17.98
C ASN A 116 9.29 -6.00 16.68
N MET A 117 8.73 -4.81 16.39
CA MET A 117 8.33 -4.47 15.03
C MET A 117 9.55 -4.04 14.24
N ILE A 118 10.13 -5.06 13.59
CA ILE A 118 10.93 -4.97 12.36
C ILE A 118 12.44 -4.71 12.59
N CYS A 119 13.27 -5.47 11.85
CA CYS A 119 14.69 -5.22 11.57
C CYS A 119 15.82 -5.75 12.47
N ARG A 120 15.80 -7.01 12.95
CA ARG A 120 17.07 -7.79 12.96
C ARG A 120 17.34 -8.53 11.63
N LYS A 121 16.29 -8.82 10.85
CA LYS A 121 16.44 -9.49 9.55
C LYS A 121 16.65 -8.55 8.36
N PHE A 122 16.05 -7.36 8.31
CA PHE A 122 16.26 -6.46 7.15
C PHE A 122 17.55 -5.65 7.19
N ALA A 123 18.19 -5.47 8.36
CA ALA A 123 19.56 -4.97 8.41
C ALA A 123 20.56 -5.92 7.70
N ASN A 124 20.17 -7.19 7.52
CA ASN A 124 20.98 -8.22 6.85
C ASN A 124 20.42 -8.63 5.47
N ALA A 125 19.13 -8.45 5.18
CA ALA A 125 18.54 -8.85 3.90
C ALA A 125 19.04 -8.05 2.68
N GLY A 126 19.70 -6.90 2.89
CA GLY A 126 20.36 -6.14 1.84
C GLY A 126 21.81 -6.59 1.53
N ARG A 127 22.32 -7.66 2.16
CA ARG A 127 23.68 -8.18 1.91
C ARG A 127 23.74 -9.55 1.23
N ASP A 128 22.60 -10.19 0.95
CA ASP A 128 22.57 -11.58 0.50
C ASP A 128 21.99 -11.74 -0.92
N SER A 129 22.38 -10.87 -1.85
CA SER A 129 22.20 -11.09 -3.28
C SER A 129 23.57 -11.07 -3.98
N GLY A 130 24.37 -12.08 -3.64
CA GLY A 130 25.53 -12.55 -4.40
C GLY A 130 25.21 -13.90 -5.05
#